data_AF-A0AAU8Q616-F1
#
_entry.id   AF-A0AAU8Q616-F1
#
_cell.length_a   1.000
_cell.length_b   1.000
_cell.length_c   1.000
_cell.angle_alpha   90.00
_cell.angle_beta   90.00
_cell.angle_gamma   90.00
#
_symmetry.space_group_name_H-M   'P 1'
#
loop_
_entity.id
_entity.type
_entity.pdbx_description
1 polymer ?
#
loop_
_entity_poly.entity_id
_entity_poly.type
_entity_poly.pdbx_seq_one_letter_code
_entity_poly.pdbx_strand_id
1 'polypeptide(L)'
;MYRVFECLDELVQTVEQAYGVPMTSNCMVPRNEMLALLDDLRNALPVEVDDAQDVLDQRDEIIRGAEDRANETVSSADREATSIMERARQESETMLTDAENRAHATVAKAQDDAEHMVNSARREADDTINRAQNEAERIVASGNEQYQRSVDEGLAEQHRLVSEAEVVRRANEEAHRVVDAAHADSNRLRQECDAFVENKLSEFEDSLSATLRTISRDRAALRRGAGASAGATSMQSTRGGYEN
;
A
#
# COMPACT_ATOMS: atom_id res chain seq x y z
N MET A 1 0.95 -81.78 75.58
CA MET A 1 -0.02 -80.97 76.33
C MET A 1 -1.07 -81.79 77.08
N TYR A 2 -1.61 -82.87 76.51
CA TYR A 2 -2.76 -83.60 77.08
C TYR A 2 -2.49 -84.28 78.43
N ARG A 3 -1.27 -84.81 78.66
CA ARG A 3 -0.97 -85.59 79.89
C ARG A 3 -0.97 -84.74 81.17
N VAL A 4 -0.49 -83.50 81.11
CA VAL A 4 -0.50 -82.58 82.26
C VAL A 4 -1.93 -82.21 82.66
N PHE A 5 -2.77 -81.89 81.68
CA PHE A 5 -4.18 -81.58 81.93
C PHE A 5 -4.95 -82.80 82.44
N GLU A 6 -4.71 -83.98 81.86
CA GLU A 6 -5.27 -85.24 82.36
C GLU A 6 -4.87 -85.52 83.82
N CYS A 7 -3.60 -85.39 84.18
CA CYS A 7 -3.15 -85.59 85.56
C CYS A 7 -3.73 -84.53 86.52
N LEU A 8 -3.90 -83.29 86.08
CA LEU A 8 -4.54 -82.25 86.89
C LEU A 8 -6.05 -82.53 87.10
N ASP A 9 -6.75 -82.95 86.07
CA ASP A 9 -8.17 -83.30 86.14
C ASP A 9 -8.38 -84.54 87.03
N GLU A 10 -7.51 -85.56 86.92
CA GLU A 10 -7.50 -86.72 87.79
C GLU A 10 -7.19 -86.32 89.25
N LEU A 11 -6.22 -85.44 89.49
CA LEU A 11 -5.92 -84.91 90.84
C LEU A 11 -7.12 -84.20 91.46
N VAL A 12 -7.79 -83.32 90.70
CA VAL A 12 -8.99 -82.62 91.15
C VAL A 12 -10.09 -83.62 91.47
N GLN A 13 -10.34 -84.60 90.59
CA GLN A 13 -11.35 -85.62 90.79
C GLN A 13 -11.09 -86.48 92.04
N THR A 14 -9.84 -86.89 92.28
CA THR A 14 -9.46 -87.66 93.47
C THR A 14 -9.67 -86.83 94.75
N VAL A 15 -9.41 -85.52 94.71
CA VAL A 15 -9.64 -84.62 95.86
C VAL A 15 -11.14 -84.34 96.08
N GLU A 16 -11.93 -84.21 95.03
CA GLU A 16 -13.39 -84.02 95.13
C GLU A 16 -14.12 -85.26 95.67
N GLN A 17 -13.63 -86.45 95.37
CA GLN A 17 -14.19 -87.72 95.87
C GLN A 17 -13.66 -88.14 97.24
N ALA A 18 -12.77 -87.34 97.84
CA ALA A 18 -12.14 -87.64 99.12
C ALA A 18 -13.15 -87.62 100.27
N TYR A 19 -13.03 -88.57 101.21
CA TYR A 19 -13.93 -88.66 102.36
C TYR A 19 -13.60 -87.58 103.39
N GLY A 20 -14.59 -86.76 103.78
CA GLY A 20 -14.43 -85.75 104.84
C GLY A 20 -14.29 -86.36 106.24
N VAL A 21 -13.41 -85.81 107.07
CA VAL A 21 -13.24 -86.22 108.47
C VAL A 21 -14.18 -85.40 109.38
N PRO A 22 -15.10 -86.03 110.13
CA PRO A 22 -16.14 -85.34 110.91
C PRO A 22 -15.57 -84.32 111.89
N MET A 23 -16.26 -83.18 112.05
CA MET A 23 -15.87 -82.06 112.93
C MET A 23 -14.52 -81.39 112.57
N THR A 24 -13.99 -81.62 111.36
CA THR A 24 -12.78 -80.93 110.84
C THR A 24 -12.99 -80.50 109.38
N SER A 25 -12.18 -79.56 108.90
CA SER A 25 -12.14 -79.17 107.48
C SER A 25 -11.25 -80.09 106.62
N ASN A 26 -10.84 -81.24 107.14
CA ASN A 26 -9.87 -82.13 106.48
C ASN A 26 -10.58 -83.25 105.71
N CYS A 27 -10.02 -83.66 104.57
CA CYS A 27 -10.45 -84.83 103.81
C CYS A 27 -9.34 -85.90 103.77
N MET A 28 -9.73 -87.16 103.61
CA MET A 28 -8.86 -88.32 103.51
C MET A 28 -8.72 -88.72 102.04
N VAL A 29 -7.50 -88.58 101.51
CA VAL A 29 -7.15 -88.90 100.12
C VAL A 29 -6.21 -90.12 100.08
N PRO A 30 -6.34 -91.05 99.11
CA PRO A 30 -5.39 -92.13 98.90
C PRO A 30 -3.98 -91.60 98.59
N ARG A 31 -3.08 -91.64 99.58
CA ARG A 31 -1.73 -91.05 99.49
C ARG A 31 -0.92 -91.54 98.30
N ASN A 32 -0.97 -92.84 97.99
CA ASN A 32 -0.15 -93.42 96.92
C ASN A 32 -0.59 -92.96 95.52
N GLU A 33 -1.91 -92.83 95.31
CA GLU A 33 -2.49 -92.36 94.05
C GLU A 33 -2.23 -90.86 93.86
N MET A 34 -2.41 -90.05 94.91
CA MET A 34 -2.07 -88.62 94.90
C MET A 34 -0.59 -88.38 94.58
N LEU A 35 0.32 -89.16 95.19
CA LEU A 35 1.75 -89.03 94.92
C LEU A 35 2.13 -89.49 93.51
N ALA A 36 1.47 -90.51 92.97
CA ALA A 36 1.70 -90.96 91.60
C ALA A 36 1.29 -89.89 90.57
N LEU A 37 0.11 -89.28 90.75
CA LEU A 37 -0.36 -88.20 89.88
C LEU A 37 0.51 -86.94 89.98
N LEU A 38 0.99 -86.60 91.19
CA LEU A 38 1.94 -85.50 91.38
C LEU A 38 3.31 -85.80 90.75
N ASP A 39 3.78 -87.05 90.74
CA ASP A 39 5.04 -87.42 90.11
C ASP A 39 4.91 -87.43 88.58
N ASP A 40 3.79 -87.91 88.03
CA ASP A 40 3.46 -87.79 86.61
C ASP A 40 3.40 -86.32 86.17
N LEU A 41 2.72 -85.47 86.95
CA LEU A 41 2.68 -84.03 86.72
C LEU A 41 4.07 -83.40 86.80
N ARG A 42 4.88 -83.79 87.79
CA ARG A 42 6.26 -83.31 87.97
C ARG A 42 7.17 -83.70 86.80
N ASN A 43 6.95 -84.86 86.19
CA ASN A 43 7.74 -85.32 85.05
C ASN A 43 7.24 -84.73 83.72
N ALA A 44 5.94 -84.50 83.56
CA ALA A 44 5.36 -83.97 82.33
C ALA A 44 5.42 -82.44 82.23
N LEU A 45 5.23 -81.70 83.33
CA LEU A 45 5.22 -80.23 83.32
C LEU A 45 6.49 -79.59 82.74
N PRO A 46 7.72 -80.03 83.10
CA PRO A 46 8.93 -79.41 82.56
C PRO A 46 9.02 -79.51 81.04
N VAL A 47 8.63 -80.65 80.47
CA VAL A 47 8.64 -80.88 79.01
C VAL A 47 7.63 -79.96 78.31
N GLU A 48 6.42 -79.83 78.84
CA GLU A 48 5.40 -78.94 78.25
C GLU A 48 5.78 -77.45 78.35
N VAL A 49 6.49 -77.06 79.41
CA VAL A 49 6.99 -75.69 79.57
C VAL A 49 8.17 -75.43 78.63
N ASP A 50 9.04 -76.41 78.40
CA ASP A 50 10.13 -76.37 77.42
C ASP A 50 9.56 -76.20 76.00
N ASP A 51 8.61 -77.05 75.60
CA ASP A 51 7.91 -76.95 74.32
C ASP A 51 7.22 -75.58 74.13
N ALA A 52 6.63 -75.03 75.19
CA ALA A 52 6.02 -73.70 75.14
C ALA A 52 7.06 -72.58 74.99
N GLN A 53 8.23 -72.72 75.61
CA GLN A 53 9.35 -71.78 75.45
C GLN A 53 9.91 -71.84 74.04
N ASP A 54 10.08 -73.04 73.47
CA ASP A 54 10.52 -73.23 72.08
C ASP A 54 9.59 -72.53 71.08
N VAL A 55 8.28 -72.63 71.27
CA VAL A 55 7.30 -71.92 70.42
C VAL A 55 7.39 -70.41 70.58
N LEU A 56 7.62 -69.90 71.79
CA LEU A 56 7.79 -68.47 72.03
C LEU A 56 9.08 -67.94 71.39
N ASP A 57 10.18 -68.68 71.52
CA ASP A 57 11.46 -68.34 70.91
C ASP A 57 11.36 -68.36 69.38
N GLN A 58 10.71 -69.38 68.81
CA GLN A 58 10.44 -69.46 67.38
C GLN A 58 9.56 -68.28 66.91
N ARG A 59 8.53 -67.91 67.67
CA ARG A 59 7.70 -66.74 67.38
C ARG A 59 8.54 -65.46 67.38
N ASP A 60 9.40 -65.27 68.37
CA ASP A 60 10.24 -64.08 68.49
C ASP A 60 11.29 -64.01 67.37
N GLU A 61 11.81 -65.15 66.91
CA GLU A 61 12.66 -65.23 65.73
C GLU A 61 11.90 -64.87 64.45
N ILE A 62 10.66 -65.38 64.27
CA ILE A 62 9.81 -65.05 63.13
C ILE A 62 9.49 -63.55 63.10
N ILE A 63 9.14 -62.95 64.24
CA ILE A 63 8.82 -61.52 64.34
C ILE A 63 10.06 -60.69 63.97
N ARG A 64 11.21 -60.99 64.58
CA ARG A 64 12.47 -60.30 64.25
C ARG A 64 12.81 -60.40 62.76
N GLY A 65 12.74 -61.60 62.20
CA GLY A 65 12.98 -61.80 60.77
C GLY A 65 11.96 -61.10 59.86
N ALA A 66 10.71 -60.93 60.30
CA ALA A 66 9.71 -60.17 59.56
C ALA A 66 9.97 -58.66 59.64
N GLU A 67 10.33 -58.14 60.81
CA GLU A 67 10.71 -56.74 61.03
C GLU A 67 11.95 -56.37 60.22
N ASP A 68 12.99 -57.21 60.23
CA ASP A 68 14.21 -56.98 59.46
C ASP A 68 13.93 -56.93 57.96
N ARG A 69 13.15 -57.89 57.42
CA ARG A 69 12.74 -57.88 56.00
C ARG A 69 11.89 -56.67 55.65
N ALA A 70 10.99 -56.24 56.54
CA ALA A 70 10.17 -55.06 56.32
C ALA A 70 11.04 -53.80 56.26
N ASN A 71 11.97 -53.66 57.19
CA ASN A 71 12.92 -52.54 57.23
C ASN A 71 13.82 -52.51 56.00
N GLU A 72 14.32 -53.67 55.56
CA GLU A 72 15.10 -53.78 54.33
C GLU A 72 14.28 -53.38 53.10
N THR A 73 13.03 -53.84 53.02
CA THR A 73 12.11 -53.52 51.91
C THR A 73 11.84 -52.02 51.85
N VAL A 74 11.50 -51.39 52.97
CA VAL A 74 11.26 -49.94 53.04
C VAL A 74 12.53 -49.17 52.68
N SER A 75 13.68 -49.56 53.24
CA SER A 75 14.94 -48.88 52.93
C SER A 75 15.34 -49.02 51.45
N SER A 76 15.09 -50.17 50.83
CA SER A 76 15.31 -50.36 49.40
C SER A 76 14.36 -49.49 48.57
N ALA A 77 13.08 -49.46 48.92
CA ALA A 77 12.08 -48.64 48.24
C ALA A 77 12.40 -47.14 48.35
N ASP A 78 12.86 -46.67 49.51
CA ASP A 78 13.24 -45.26 49.72
C ASP A 78 14.46 -44.87 48.87
N ARG A 79 15.46 -45.76 48.77
CA ARG A 79 16.64 -45.53 47.90
C ARG A 79 16.24 -45.47 46.43
N GLU A 80 15.38 -46.40 46.00
CA GLU A 80 14.90 -46.43 44.62
C GLU A 80 14.06 -45.19 44.30
N ALA A 81 13.14 -44.80 45.19
CA ALA A 81 12.34 -43.59 45.05
C ALA A 81 13.22 -42.34 44.95
N THR A 82 14.24 -42.23 45.79
CA THR A 82 15.20 -41.11 45.75
C THR A 82 15.93 -41.07 44.41
N SER A 83 16.44 -42.21 43.94
CA SER A 83 17.14 -42.30 42.64
C SER A 83 16.24 -41.94 41.46
N ILE A 84 14.98 -42.41 41.46
CA ILE A 84 14.00 -42.06 40.42
C ILE A 84 13.76 -40.55 40.41
N MET A 85 13.57 -39.93 41.58
CA MET A 85 13.33 -38.49 41.69
C MET A 85 14.52 -37.67 41.24
N GLU A 86 15.75 -38.07 41.58
CA GLU A 86 16.97 -37.40 41.12
C GLU A 86 17.10 -37.47 39.60
N ARG A 87 16.92 -38.65 39.01
CA ARG A 87 16.96 -38.82 37.56
C ARG A 87 15.86 -38.01 36.86
N ALA A 88 14.63 -38.05 37.37
CA ALA A 88 13.52 -37.29 36.80
C ALA A 88 13.77 -35.77 36.86
N ARG A 89 14.36 -35.27 37.96
CA ARG A 89 14.78 -33.86 38.07
C ARG A 89 15.85 -33.51 37.04
N GLN A 90 16.89 -34.32 36.91
CA GLN A 90 17.97 -34.09 35.95
C GLN A 90 17.47 -34.11 34.49
N GLU A 91 16.59 -35.06 34.16
CA GLU A 91 15.96 -35.13 32.84
C GLU A 91 15.09 -33.89 32.59
N SER A 92 14.32 -33.46 33.58
CA SER A 92 13.50 -32.25 33.48
C SER A 92 14.33 -30.97 33.31
N GLU A 93 15.45 -30.83 34.02
CA GLU A 93 16.36 -29.68 33.88
C GLU A 93 16.99 -29.64 32.48
N THR A 94 17.38 -30.81 31.97
CA THR A 94 17.92 -30.94 30.61
C THR A 94 16.87 -30.58 29.57
N MET A 95 15.63 -31.06 29.75
CA MET A 95 14.52 -30.77 28.85
C MET A 95 14.17 -29.27 28.86
N LEU A 96 14.14 -28.64 30.03
CA LEU A 96 13.89 -27.21 30.15
C LEU A 96 14.97 -26.40 29.42
N THR A 97 16.24 -26.76 29.62
CA THR A 97 17.37 -26.09 28.96
C THR A 97 17.31 -26.24 27.43
N ASP A 98 17.00 -27.44 26.91
CA ASP A 98 16.83 -27.66 25.47
C ASP A 98 15.63 -26.88 24.91
N ALA A 99 14.50 -26.87 25.63
CA ALA A 99 13.31 -26.10 25.25
C ALA A 99 13.59 -24.60 25.21
N GLU A 100 14.28 -24.05 26.21
CA GLU A 100 14.71 -22.65 26.26
C GLU A 100 15.64 -22.31 25.08
N ASN A 101 16.64 -23.15 24.80
CA ASN A 101 17.55 -22.95 23.67
C ASN A 101 16.82 -22.97 22.33
N ARG A 102 15.90 -23.92 22.13
CA ARG A 102 15.07 -24.00 20.91
C ARG A 102 14.14 -22.80 20.76
N ALA A 103 13.54 -22.34 21.86
CA ALA A 103 12.69 -21.16 21.87
C ALA A 103 13.51 -19.91 21.49
N HIS A 104 14.68 -19.72 22.09
CA HIS A 104 15.58 -18.62 21.75
C HIS A 104 16.03 -18.66 20.28
N ALA A 105 16.43 -19.84 19.77
CA ALA A 105 16.80 -20.00 18.38
C ALA A 105 15.63 -19.68 17.42
N THR A 106 14.42 -20.09 17.78
CA THR A 106 13.21 -19.81 16.97
C THR A 106 12.90 -18.32 16.93
N VAL A 107 12.97 -17.64 18.09
CA VAL A 107 12.75 -16.18 18.17
C VAL A 107 13.82 -15.43 17.40
N ALA A 108 15.09 -15.80 17.57
CA ALA A 108 16.20 -15.16 16.85
C ALA A 108 16.04 -15.30 15.33
N LYS A 109 15.70 -16.50 14.85
CA LYS A 109 15.42 -16.73 13.43
C LYS A 109 14.22 -15.92 12.94
N ALA A 110 13.13 -15.89 13.69
CA ALA A 110 11.95 -15.11 13.31
C ALA A 110 12.23 -13.61 13.25
N GLN A 111 13.09 -13.10 14.14
CA GLN A 111 13.54 -11.70 14.13
C GLN A 111 14.41 -11.39 12.90
N ASP A 112 15.35 -12.28 12.55
CA ASP A 112 16.18 -12.16 11.34
C ASP A 112 15.34 -12.19 10.07
N ASP A 113 14.42 -13.17 9.95
CA ASP A 113 13.49 -13.28 8.82
C ASP A 113 12.62 -12.02 8.69
N ALA A 114 12.13 -11.47 9.81
CA ALA A 114 11.33 -10.24 9.82
C ALA A 114 12.15 -9.01 9.39
N GLU A 115 13.39 -8.88 9.86
CA GLU A 115 14.28 -7.80 9.44
C GLU A 115 14.60 -7.88 7.94
N HIS A 116 14.88 -9.08 7.44
CA HIS A 116 15.09 -9.33 6.02
C HIS A 116 13.85 -8.96 5.18
N MET A 117 12.65 -9.30 5.64
CA MET A 117 11.40 -8.95 4.97
C MET A 117 11.18 -7.44 4.92
N VAL A 118 11.35 -6.74 6.06
CA VAL A 118 11.18 -5.28 6.13
C VAL A 118 12.19 -4.56 5.24
N ASN A 119 13.45 -4.99 5.26
CA ASN A 119 14.49 -4.40 4.43
C ASN A 119 14.23 -4.63 2.93
N SER A 120 13.78 -5.81 2.56
CA SER A 120 13.42 -6.12 1.16
C SER A 120 12.21 -5.29 0.71
N ALA A 121 11.17 -5.21 1.53
CA ALA A 121 9.98 -4.42 1.24
C ALA A 121 10.28 -2.92 1.12
N ARG A 122 11.16 -2.38 1.98
CA ARG A 122 11.61 -0.98 1.88
C ARG A 122 12.33 -0.70 0.56
N ARG A 123 13.24 -1.58 0.14
CA ARG A 123 13.93 -1.44 -1.16
C ARG A 123 12.96 -1.45 -2.34
N GLU A 124 12.00 -2.36 -2.34
CA GLU A 124 10.99 -2.44 -3.40
C GLU A 124 10.08 -1.20 -3.42
N ALA A 125 9.71 -0.68 -2.24
CA ALA A 125 8.96 0.56 -2.13
C ALA A 125 9.75 1.76 -2.67
N ASP A 126 11.02 1.89 -2.29
CA ASP A 126 11.92 2.95 -2.78
C ASP A 126 12.08 2.87 -4.30
N ASP A 127 12.30 1.68 -4.86
CA ASP A 127 12.41 1.47 -6.30
C ASP A 127 11.11 1.82 -7.05
N THR A 128 9.97 1.54 -6.45
CA THR A 128 8.65 1.87 -7.04
C THR A 128 8.39 3.38 -6.99
N ILE A 129 8.73 4.03 -5.88
CA ILE A 129 8.63 5.49 -5.75
C ILE A 129 9.56 6.17 -6.76
N ASN A 130 10.81 5.73 -6.87
CA ASN A 130 11.78 6.29 -7.81
C ASN A 130 11.31 6.12 -9.26
N ARG A 131 10.75 4.96 -9.63
CA ARG A 131 10.18 4.75 -10.97
C ARG A 131 9.00 5.69 -11.23
N ALA A 132 8.07 5.79 -10.28
CA ALA A 132 6.90 6.66 -10.43
C ALA A 132 7.28 8.14 -10.53
N GLN A 133 8.27 8.60 -9.75
CA GLN A 133 8.80 9.97 -9.82
C GLN A 133 9.43 10.26 -11.19
N ASN A 134 10.32 9.37 -11.66
CA ASN A 134 10.95 9.52 -12.97
C ASN A 134 9.93 9.50 -14.12
N GLU A 135 8.89 8.66 -14.02
CA GLU A 135 7.81 8.62 -15.00
C GLU A 135 6.96 9.90 -14.97
N ALA A 136 6.60 10.38 -13.78
CA ALA A 136 5.87 11.64 -13.62
C ALA A 136 6.65 12.83 -14.20
N GLU A 137 7.95 12.93 -13.91
CA GLU A 137 8.84 13.95 -14.46
C GLU A 137 8.87 13.90 -15.99
N ARG A 138 8.98 12.69 -16.57
CA ARG A 138 8.93 12.50 -18.03
C ARG A 138 7.60 12.94 -18.64
N ILE A 139 6.48 12.61 -18.01
CA ILE A 139 5.15 13.00 -18.48
C ILE A 139 5.00 14.52 -18.44
N VAL A 140 5.43 15.15 -17.34
CA VAL A 140 5.39 16.62 -17.19
C VAL A 140 6.28 17.30 -18.23
N ALA A 141 7.50 16.82 -18.42
CA ALA A 141 8.43 17.38 -19.41
C ALA A 141 7.85 17.27 -20.84
N SER A 142 7.40 16.08 -21.24
CA SER A 142 6.76 15.86 -22.54
C SER A 142 5.48 16.71 -22.71
N GLY A 143 4.67 16.82 -21.66
CA GLY A 143 3.47 17.66 -21.65
C GLY A 143 3.78 19.13 -21.86
N ASN A 144 4.81 19.65 -21.17
CA ASN A 144 5.26 21.03 -21.32
C ASN A 144 5.81 21.30 -22.73
N GLU A 145 6.58 20.37 -23.30
CA GLU A 145 7.09 20.49 -24.67
C GLU A 145 5.96 20.49 -25.71
N GLN A 146 4.93 19.67 -25.53
CA GLN A 146 3.75 19.65 -26.40
C GLN A 146 2.93 20.92 -26.26
N TYR A 147 2.72 21.38 -25.02
CA TYR A 147 2.04 22.63 -24.73
C TYR A 147 2.75 23.81 -25.39
N GLN A 148 4.07 23.92 -25.23
CA GLN A 148 4.86 25.00 -25.82
C GLN A 148 4.76 24.98 -27.35
N ARG A 149 4.89 23.82 -27.98
CA ARG A 149 4.69 23.68 -29.44
C ARG A 149 3.32 24.16 -29.90
N SER A 150 2.26 23.75 -29.20
CA SER A 150 0.91 24.16 -29.55
C SER A 150 0.70 25.68 -29.39
N VAL A 151 1.30 26.29 -28.37
CA VAL A 151 1.29 27.75 -28.18
C VAL A 151 2.04 28.44 -29.32
N ASP A 152 3.24 27.98 -29.67
CA ASP A 152 4.06 28.56 -30.74
C ASP A 152 3.34 28.46 -32.10
N GLU A 153 2.74 27.31 -32.40
CA GLU A 153 1.91 27.10 -33.60
C GLU A 153 0.69 28.03 -33.61
N GLY A 154 0.00 28.19 -32.48
CA GLY A 154 -1.14 29.08 -32.35
C GLY A 154 -0.79 30.55 -32.55
N LEU A 155 0.36 31.00 -32.01
CA LEU A 155 0.87 32.35 -32.23
C LEU A 155 1.28 32.58 -33.68
N ALA A 156 1.94 31.61 -34.32
CA ALA A 156 2.30 31.69 -35.73
C ALA A 156 1.06 31.81 -36.63
N GLU A 157 0.03 31.02 -36.35
CA GLU A 157 -1.24 31.07 -37.08
C GLU A 157 -2.00 32.39 -36.83
N GLN A 158 -2.01 32.88 -35.59
CA GLN A 158 -2.56 34.19 -35.27
C GLN A 158 -1.87 35.30 -36.08
N HIS A 159 -0.53 35.28 -36.14
CA HIS A 159 0.23 36.24 -36.95
C HIS A 159 -0.11 36.14 -38.44
N ARG A 160 -0.26 34.93 -38.97
CA ARG A 160 -0.67 34.70 -40.37
C ARG A 160 -2.04 35.31 -40.65
N LEU A 161 -3.04 35.03 -39.81
CA LEU A 161 -4.40 35.56 -39.96
C LEU A 161 -4.45 37.08 -39.86
N VAL A 162 -3.69 37.69 -38.94
CA VAL A 162 -3.59 39.15 -38.83
C VAL A 162 -2.98 39.76 -40.10
N SER A 163 -1.91 39.15 -40.63
CA SER A 163 -1.29 39.60 -41.88
C SER A 163 -2.24 39.49 -43.07
N GLU A 164 -2.96 38.37 -43.20
CA GLU A 164 -3.95 38.17 -44.26
C GLU A 164 -5.10 39.19 -44.17
N ALA A 165 -5.65 39.39 -42.97
CA ALA A 165 -6.70 40.38 -42.73
C ALA A 165 -6.23 41.80 -43.06
N GLU A 166 -5.00 42.16 -42.72
CA GLU A 166 -4.41 43.47 -43.03
C GLU A 166 -4.22 43.69 -44.54
N VAL A 167 -3.76 42.66 -45.28
CA VAL A 167 -3.66 42.72 -46.75
C VAL A 167 -5.04 42.93 -47.36
N VAL A 168 -6.06 42.20 -46.90
CA VAL A 168 -7.45 42.36 -47.37
C VAL A 168 -7.98 43.77 -47.06
N ARG A 169 -7.70 44.29 -45.86
CA ARG A 169 -8.09 45.66 -45.47
C ARG A 169 -7.46 46.70 -46.40
N ARG A 170 -6.15 46.63 -46.63
CA ARG A 170 -5.45 47.57 -47.54
C ARG A 170 -5.91 47.43 -49.00
N ALA A 171 -6.13 46.22 -49.47
CA ALA A 171 -6.65 45.98 -50.82
C ALA A 171 -8.04 46.59 -50.99
N ASN A 172 -8.92 46.47 -50.00
CA ASN A 172 -10.22 47.13 -50.01
C ASN A 172 -10.08 48.66 -49.99
N GLU A 173 -9.24 49.23 -49.12
CA GLU A 173 -9.00 50.68 -49.08
C GLU A 173 -8.47 51.22 -50.42
N GLU A 174 -7.55 50.51 -51.07
CA GLU A 174 -7.01 50.88 -52.38
C GLU A 174 -8.05 50.72 -53.49
N ALA A 175 -8.84 49.65 -53.48
CA ALA A 175 -9.93 49.46 -54.43
C ALA A 175 -10.93 50.62 -54.36
N HIS A 176 -11.31 51.05 -53.15
CA HIS A 176 -12.18 52.22 -52.98
C HIS A 176 -11.51 53.49 -53.52
N ARG A 177 -10.23 53.72 -53.21
CA ARG A 177 -9.48 54.87 -53.72
C ARG A 177 -9.42 54.90 -55.25
N VAL A 178 -9.16 53.77 -55.90
CA VAL A 178 -9.09 53.66 -57.36
C VAL A 178 -10.46 53.92 -57.98
N VAL A 179 -11.54 53.39 -57.40
CA VAL A 179 -12.91 53.64 -57.85
C VAL A 179 -13.27 55.13 -57.72
N ASP A 180 -12.96 55.75 -56.59
CA ASP A 180 -13.20 57.19 -56.36
C ASP A 180 -12.40 58.05 -57.35
N ALA A 181 -11.11 57.73 -57.56
CA ALA A 181 -10.26 58.42 -58.53
C ALA A 181 -10.76 58.26 -59.97
N ALA A 182 -11.17 57.05 -60.36
CA ALA A 182 -11.74 56.79 -61.68
C ALA A 182 -13.05 57.56 -61.91
N HIS A 183 -13.91 57.65 -60.89
CA HIS A 183 -15.11 58.49 -60.95
C HIS A 183 -14.77 59.98 -61.09
N ALA A 184 -13.79 60.47 -60.32
CA ALA A 184 -13.33 61.86 -60.43
C ALA A 184 -12.74 62.16 -61.82
N ASP A 185 -11.89 61.30 -62.35
CA ASP A 185 -11.29 61.44 -63.68
C ASP A 185 -12.33 61.33 -64.80
N SER A 186 -13.30 60.43 -64.68
CA SER A 186 -14.41 60.32 -65.63
C SER A 186 -15.24 61.61 -65.66
N ASN A 187 -15.55 62.17 -64.48
CA ASN A 187 -16.27 63.43 -64.38
C ASN A 187 -15.46 64.60 -64.96
N ARG A 188 -14.14 64.63 -64.70
CA ARG A 188 -13.22 65.63 -65.26
C ARG A 188 -13.15 65.54 -66.78
N LEU A 189 -12.94 64.35 -67.33
CA LEU A 189 -12.91 64.12 -68.78
C LEU A 189 -14.22 64.53 -69.44
N ARG A 190 -15.36 64.24 -68.79
CA ARG A 190 -16.66 64.67 -69.31
C ARG A 190 -16.76 66.19 -69.38
N GLN A 191 -16.33 66.91 -68.34
CA GLN A 191 -16.30 68.37 -68.33
C GLN A 191 -15.33 68.94 -69.38
N GLU A 192 -14.15 68.33 -69.54
CA GLU A 192 -13.18 68.73 -70.57
C GLU A 192 -13.73 68.50 -71.99
N CYS A 193 -14.40 67.37 -72.24
CA CYS A 193 -15.09 67.09 -73.50
C CYS A 193 -16.22 68.08 -73.76
N ASP A 194 -17.08 68.34 -72.76
CA ASP A 194 -18.17 69.30 -72.86
C ASP A 194 -17.62 70.70 -73.22
N ALA A 195 -16.53 71.14 -72.56
CA ALA A 195 -15.87 72.40 -72.85
C ALA A 195 -15.21 72.44 -74.24
N PHE A 196 -14.61 71.33 -74.68
CA PHE A 196 -14.00 71.23 -76.01
C PHE A 196 -15.06 71.30 -77.12
N VAL A 197 -16.19 70.60 -76.95
CA VAL A 197 -17.32 70.63 -77.88
C VAL A 197 -17.88 72.04 -77.97
N GLU A 198 -18.09 72.72 -76.84
CA GLU A 198 -18.56 74.10 -76.81
C GLU A 198 -17.61 75.04 -77.57
N ASN A 199 -16.30 74.93 -77.31
CA ASN A 199 -15.30 75.73 -78.03
C ASN A 199 -15.34 75.47 -79.54
N LYS A 200 -15.40 74.21 -79.97
CA LYS A 200 -15.47 73.87 -81.41
C LYS A 200 -16.78 74.33 -82.05
N LEU A 201 -17.90 74.27 -81.35
CA LEU A 201 -19.17 74.81 -81.81
C LEU A 201 -19.10 76.34 -81.95
N SER A 202 -18.47 77.03 -81.00
CA SER A 202 -18.24 78.48 -81.06
C SER A 202 -17.33 78.86 -82.24
N GLU A 203 -16.19 78.18 -82.44
CA GLU A 203 -15.32 78.39 -83.61
C GLU A 203 -16.06 78.15 -84.94
N PHE A 204 -16.94 77.15 -84.98
CA PHE A 204 -17.76 76.85 -86.15
C PHE A 204 -18.84 77.91 -86.40
N GLU A 205 -19.48 78.40 -85.33
CA GLU A 205 -20.43 79.53 -85.38
C GLU A 205 -19.74 80.81 -85.92
N ASP A 206 -18.53 81.10 -85.46
CA ASP A 206 -17.72 82.22 -85.95
C ASP A 206 -17.37 82.06 -87.42
N SER A 207 -16.99 80.85 -87.85
CA SER A 207 -16.67 80.53 -89.24
C SER A 207 -17.88 80.66 -90.17
N LEU A 208 -19.05 80.16 -89.74
CA LEU A 208 -20.32 80.33 -90.47
C LEU A 208 -20.73 81.80 -90.53
N SER A 209 -20.59 82.54 -89.43
CA SER A 209 -20.85 83.98 -89.37
C SER A 209 -19.93 84.76 -90.31
N ALA A 210 -18.65 84.42 -90.36
CA ALA A 210 -17.69 85.00 -91.30
C ALA A 210 -18.07 84.68 -92.75
N THR A 211 -18.45 83.44 -93.04
CA THR A 211 -18.90 83.02 -94.38
C THR A 211 -20.19 83.75 -94.80
N LEU A 212 -21.17 83.89 -93.90
CA LEU A 212 -22.40 84.67 -94.12
C LEU A 212 -22.12 86.15 -94.37
N ARG A 213 -21.15 86.74 -93.66
CA ARG A 213 -20.69 88.12 -93.92
C ARG A 213 -20.05 88.22 -95.29
N THR A 214 -19.23 87.26 -95.71
CA THR A 214 -18.65 87.21 -97.06
C THR A 214 -19.74 87.10 -98.13
N ILE A 215 -20.71 86.19 -97.98
CA ILE A 215 -21.84 86.06 -98.92
C ILE A 215 -22.67 87.35 -98.97
N SER A 216 -22.88 88.01 -97.84
CA SER A 216 -23.59 89.29 -97.77
C SER A 216 -22.79 90.42 -98.44
N ARG A 217 -21.45 90.40 -98.31
CA ARG A 217 -20.55 91.31 -99.04
C ARG A 217 -20.55 91.03 -100.53
N ASP A 218 -20.51 89.77 -100.98
CA ASP A 218 -20.58 89.39 -102.38
C ASP A 218 -21.95 89.73 -102.98
N ARG A 219 -23.05 89.52 -102.25
CA ARG A 219 -24.38 90.02 -102.64
C ARG A 219 -24.43 91.55 -102.72
N ALA A 220 -23.78 92.25 -101.79
CA ALA A 220 -23.71 93.71 -101.82
C ALA A 220 -22.78 94.23 -102.93
N ALA A 221 -21.74 93.48 -103.29
CA ALA A 221 -20.83 93.77 -104.40
C ALA A 221 -21.50 93.49 -105.74
N LEU A 222 -22.29 92.42 -105.89
CA LEU A 222 -23.17 92.22 -107.04
C LEU A 222 -24.25 93.31 -107.15
N ARG A 223 -24.60 93.96 -106.03
CA ARG A 223 -25.48 95.15 -106.00
C ARG A 223 -24.75 96.49 -106.24
N ARG A 224 -23.43 96.58 -106.08
CA ARG A 224 -22.64 97.83 -106.22
C ARG A 224 -21.65 97.81 -107.40
N GLY A 225 -21.41 96.66 -108.02
CA GLY A 225 -20.56 96.45 -109.19
C GLY A 225 -21.30 96.70 -110.50
N ALA A 226 -21.88 97.89 -110.64
CA ALA A 226 -22.30 98.45 -111.93
C ALA A 226 -21.71 99.87 -112.04
N GLY A 227 -20.59 100.04 -112.77
CA GLY A 227 -20.11 101.36 -113.24
C GLY A 227 -18.80 101.95 -112.66
N ALA A 228 -17.82 102.14 -113.56
CA ALA A 228 -16.82 103.22 -113.68
C ALA A 228 -15.59 103.39 -112.73
N SER A 229 -14.42 103.08 -113.33
CA SER A 229 -13.13 103.81 -113.43
C SER A 229 -12.76 105.06 -112.60
N ALA A 230 -11.48 105.09 -112.15
CA ALA A 230 -10.44 106.14 -112.38
C ALA A 230 -9.64 106.59 -111.12
N GLY A 231 -8.30 106.68 -111.27
CA GLY A 231 -7.53 107.87 -110.86
C GLY A 231 -6.73 107.89 -109.54
N ALA A 232 -5.48 107.40 -109.60
CA ALA A 232 -4.21 108.07 -109.22
C ALA A 232 -4.00 108.86 -107.89
N THR A 233 -3.05 108.33 -107.10
CA THR A 233 -1.77 108.98 -106.66
C THR A 233 -1.66 109.88 -105.42
N SER A 234 -0.75 109.42 -104.53
CA SER A 234 0.31 110.11 -103.74
C SER A 234 0.16 110.02 -102.21
N MET A 235 1.02 109.23 -101.57
CA MET A 235 2.28 109.59 -100.88
C MET A 235 2.09 109.76 -99.36
N GLN A 236 2.82 108.90 -98.62
CA GLN A 236 3.81 109.27 -97.59
C GLN A 236 3.69 108.51 -96.25
N SER A 237 4.71 107.68 -96.00
CA SER A 237 5.48 107.48 -94.75
C SER A 237 4.70 107.29 -93.43
N THR A 238 4.94 106.29 -92.58
CA THR A 238 6.23 105.97 -91.93
C THR A 238 6.07 104.71 -91.04
N ARG A 239 7.15 103.90 -90.93
CA ARG A 239 7.62 103.03 -89.80
C ARG A 239 6.60 102.20 -89.01
N GLY A 240 6.75 100.87 -88.89
CA GLY A 240 7.86 100.13 -88.25
C GLY A 240 7.26 99.41 -87.02
N GLY A 241 7.65 98.24 -86.55
CA GLY A 241 8.64 97.24 -86.88
C GLY A 241 8.27 95.96 -86.12
N TYR A 242 8.84 94.84 -86.55
CA TYR A 242 8.70 93.51 -86.00
C TYR A 242 9.54 93.37 -84.71
N GLU A 243 9.12 92.50 -83.77
CA GLU A 243 9.86 91.29 -83.37
C GLU A 243 9.26 90.62 -82.12
N ASN A 244 9.11 89.29 -82.25
CA ASN A 244 8.97 88.20 -81.28
C ASN A 244 7.87 88.22 -80.22
#